data_AF-A0A9D9L8Z1-F1
#
_entry.id   AF-A0A9D9L8Z1-F1
#
_cell.length_a   1.000
_cell.length_b   1.000
_cell.length_c   1.000
_cell.angle_alpha   90.00
_cell.angle_beta   90.00
_cell.angle_gamma   90.00
#
_symmetry.space_group_name_H-M   'P 1'
#
loop_
_entity.id
_entity.type
_entity.pdbx_description
1 polymer ?
#
loop_
_entity_poly.entity_id
_entity_poly.type
_entity_poly.pdbx_seq_one_letter_code
_entity_poly.pdbx_strand_id
1 'polypeptide(L)'
;MLKEELTGLLAPYGQEHLLRFWDELSEDERKALAEDIRSVDWKQATAWFRQVAGGAANSMPQGELTPAPYQPLTPPVGQEKFYADCRAEGERLLREGKVAAFTVAGGQGTRLGYDGPKGTYKFTILQNKSLFQYFAETLRSWQRKYQTTICWYIMTSPANNQDTVDFFQ
;
A
#
# COMPACT_ATOMS: atom_id res chain seq x y z
N MET A 1 9.53 25.68 -27.09
CA MET A 1 10.51 25.12 -26.13
C MET A 1 9.92 24.00 -25.27
N LEU A 2 9.04 24.27 -24.29
CA LEU A 2 8.55 23.21 -23.38
C LEU A 2 7.78 22.09 -24.10
N LYS A 3 6.82 22.45 -24.97
CA LYS A 3 6.06 21.47 -25.77
C LYS A 3 6.97 20.59 -26.65
N GLU A 4 7.97 21.19 -27.28
CA GLU A 4 8.90 20.47 -28.18
C GLU A 4 9.79 19.50 -27.40
N GLU A 5 10.28 19.91 -26.23
CA GLU A 5 11.02 19.03 -25.31
C GLU A 5 10.18 17.81 -24.92
N LEU A 6 8.94 18.03 -24.47
CA LEU A 6 8.05 16.94 -24.07
C LEU A 6 7.68 16.04 -25.24
N THR A 7 7.45 16.59 -26.44
CA THR A 7 7.27 15.79 -27.66
C THR A 7 8.49 14.92 -27.93
N GLY A 8 9.71 15.45 -27.78
CA GLY A 8 10.94 14.69 -27.92
C GLY A 8 11.09 13.56 -26.90
N LEU A 9 10.61 13.76 -25.67
CA LEU A 9 10.58 12.74 -24.63
C LEU A 9 9.56 11.63 -24.93
N LEU A 10 8.39 11.97 -25.47
CA LEU A 10 7.26 11.06 -25.66
C LEU A 10 7.30 10.30 -27.00
N ALA A 11 7.84 10.91 -28.06
CA ALA A 11 7.85 10.35 -29.40
C ALA A 11 8.50 8.96 -29.54
N PRO A 12 9.63 8.65 -28.87
CA PRO A 12 10.21 7.30 -28.88
C PRO A 12 9.25 6.21 -28.35
N TYR A 13 8.22 6.61 -27.62
CA TYR A 13 7.26 5.73 -26.94
C TYR A 13 5.85 5.79 -27.56
N GLY A 14 5.63 6.61 -28.58
CA GLY A 14 4.32 6.79 -29.23
C GLY A 14 3.26 7.44 -28.32
N GLN A 15 3.69 8.28 -27.37
CA GLN A 15 2.83 8.88 -26.34
C GLN A 15 2.55 10.38 -26.57
N GLU A 16 2.81 10.91 -27.76
CA GLU A 16 2.65 12.35 -28.07
C GLU A 16 1.20 12.84 -27.94
N HIS A 17 0.23 11.92 -28.00
CA HIS A 17 -1.19 12.22 -27.83
C HIS A 17 -1.52 12.88 -26.48
N LEU A 18 -0.66 12.74 -25.46
CA LEU A 18 -0.79 13.44 -24.18
C LEU A 18 -0.70 14.96 -24.33
N LEU A 19 -0.04 15.45 -25.39
CA LEU A 19 0.11 16.87 -25.69
C LEU A 19 -0.98 17.40 -26.66
N ARG A 20 -1.98 16.58 -27.01
CA ARG A 20 -3.03 16.93 -28.00
C ARG A 20 -3.72 18.26 -27.68
N PHE A 21 -4.02 18.51 -26.41
CA PHE A 21 -4.75 19.70 -25.94
C PHE A 21 -3.84 20.77 -25.33
N TRP A 22 -2.52 20.66 -25.51
CA TRP A 22 -1.55 21.54 -24.88
C TRP A 22 -1.83 23.03 -25.09
N ASP A 23 -2.29 23.39 -26.29
CA ASP A 23 -2.52 24.79 -26.66
C ASP A 23 -3.77 25.38 -26.00
N GLU A 24 -4.67 24.54 -25.47
CA GLU A 24 -5.89 24.92 -24.75
C GLU A 24 -5.65 25.11 -23.24
N LEU A 25 -4.52 24.62 -22.72
CA LEU A 25 -4.16 24.69 -21.30
C LEU A 25 -3.63 26.08 -20.91
N SER A 26 -3.93 26.49 -19.68
CA SER A 26 -3.29 27.62 -19.00
C SER A 26 -1.82 27.35 -18.70
N GLU A 27 -1.07 28.39 -18.32
CA GLU A 27 0.36 28.22 -18.01
C GLU A 27 0.60 27.29 -16.82
N ASP A 28 -0.24 27.33 -15.80
CA ASP A 28 -0.08 26.50 -14.61
C ASP A 28 -0.44 25.04 -14.90
N GLU A 29 -1.48 24.80 -15.70
CA GLU A 29 -1.83 23.45 -16.17
C GLU A 29 -0.72 22.85 -17.05
N ARG A 30 -0.09 23.67 -17.91
CA ARG A 30 1.07 23.23 -18.72
C ARG A 30 2.26 22.85 -17.86
N LYS A 31 2.55 23.59 -16.78
CA LYS A 31 3.62 23.27 -15.84
C LYS A 31 3.33 21.97 -15.11
N ALA A 32 2.11 21.82 -14.56
CA ALA A 32 1.69 20.60 -13.87
C ALA A 32 1.77 19.37 -14.78
N LEU A 33 1.24 19.46 -16.00
CA LEU A 33 1.32 18.37 -16.98
C LEU A 33 2.76 18.04 -17.37
N ALA A 34 3.63 19.04 -17.51
CA ALA A 34 5.04 18.83 -17.79
C ALA A 34 5.77 18.11 -16.66
N GLU A 35 5.47 18.45 -15.40
CA GLU A 35 6.00 17.77 -14.22
C GLU A 35 5.54 16.32 -14.15
N ASP A 36 4.24 16.07 -14.35
CA ASP A 36 3.67 14.72 -14.41
C ASP A 36 4.37 13.89 -15.50
N ILE A 37 4.48 14.42 -16.73
CA ILE A 37 5.14 13.73 -17.84
C ILE A 37 6.60 13.42 -17.52
N ARG A 38 7.33 14.34 -16.87
CA ARG A 38 8.74 14.12 -16.50
C ARG A 38 8.92 13.14 -15.35
N SER A 39 7.92 12.98 -14.49
CA SER A 39 7.97 12.03 -13.36
C SER A 39 7.89 10.57 -13.80
N VAL A 40 7.45 10.30 -15.02
CA VAL A 40 7.24 8.95 -15.55
C VAL A 40 8.51 8.43 -16.23
N ASP A 41 8.96 7.24 -15.82
CA ASP A 41 9.91 6.45 -16.60
C ASP A 41 9.20 5.83 -17.82
N TRP A 42 9.17 6.58 -18.92
CA TRP A 42 8.48 6.18 -20.15
C TRP A 42 9.02 4.89 -20.76
N LYS A 43 10.32 4.63 -20.61
CA LYS A 43 10.93 3.39 -21.07
C LYS A 43 10.35 2.21 -20.31
N GLN A 44 10.29 2.31 -18.99
CA GLN A 44 9.80 1.24 -18.13
C GLN A 44 8.28 1.05 -18.24
N ALA A 45 7.52 2.15 -18.22
CA ALA A 45 6.07 2.12 -18.31
C ALA A 45 5.60 1.48 -19.63
N THR A 46 6.19 1.87 -20.76
CA THR A 46 5.85 1.26 -22.05
C THR A 46 6.36 -0.16 -22.19
N ALA A 47 7.49 -0.52 -21.58
CA ALA A 47 7.96 -1.90 -21.54
C ALA A 47 6.96 -2.81 -20.79
N TRP A 48 6.49 -2.39 -19.62
CA TRP A 48 5.46 -3.12 -18.87
C TRP A 48 4.16 -3.27 -19.65
N PHE A 49 3.70 -2.19 -20.28
CA PHE A 49 2.49 -2.24 -21.11
C PHE A 49 2.64 -3.25 -22.26
N ARG A 50 3.76 -3.20 -23.01
CA ARG A 50 4.01 -4.12 -24.13
C ARG A 50 4.09 -5.57 -23.67
N GLN A 51 4.67 -5.82 -22.50
CA GLN A 51 4.71 -7.17 -21.92
C GLN A 51 3.31 -7.72 -21.69
N VAL A 52 2.43 -6.93 -21.06
CA VAL A 52 1.05 -7.38 -20.76
C VAL A 52 0.18 -7.41 -22.01
N ALA A 53 0.19 -6.35 -22.83
CA ALA A 53 -0.62 -6.24 -24.04
C ALA A 53 -0.20 -7.22 -25.14
N GLY A 54 1.09 -7.59 -25.18
CA GLY A 54 1.64 -8.58 -26.11
C GLY A 54 1.25 -10.02 -25.79
N GLY A 55 0.39 -10.24 -24.77
CA GLY A 55 -0.07 -11.58 -24.43
C GLY A 55 1.05 -12.46 -23.90
N ALA A 56 2.10 -11.88 -23.29
CA ALA A 56 2.97 -12.62 -22.38
C ALA A 56 2.14 -12.95 -21.13
N ALA A 57 1.17 -13.85 -21.32
CA ALA A 57 0.65 -14.66 -20.25
C ALA A 57 1.89 -15.32 -19.65
N ASN A 58 2.28 -14.87 -18.46
CA ASN A 58 3.16 -15.67 -17.62
C ASN A 58 2.52 -17.05 -17.62
N SER A 59 3.15 -18.01 -18.31
CA SER A 59 2.71 -19.39 -18.28
C SER A 59 2.84 -19.76 -16.81
N MET A 60 1.73 -19.72 -16.09
CA MET A 60 1.66 -20.23 -14.74
C MET A 60 2.22 -21.64 -14.85
N PRO A 61 3.27 -22.01 -14.11
CA PRO A 61 3.82 -23.34 -14.19
C PRO A 61 2.65 -24.30 -14.01
N GLN A 62 2.37 -25.12 -15.03
CA GLN A 62 1.31 -26.13 -15.04
C GLN A 62 1.71 -27.31 -14.15
N GLY A 63 2.27 -27.03 -12.97
CA GLY A 63 2.40 -28.00 -11.90
C GLY A 63 1.04 -28.19 -11.23
N GLU A 64 0.89 -29.31 -10.54
CA GLU A 64 -0.25 -29.53 -9.65
C GLU A 64 -0.27 -28.42 -8.60
N LEU A 65 -1.25 -27.51 -8.71
CA LEU A 65 -1.53 -26.50 -7.69
C LEU A 65 -1.95 -27.23 -6.42
N THR A 66 -1.02 -27.40 -5.49
CA THR A 66 -1.28 -27.99 -4.19
C THR A 66 -1.41 -26.89 -3.13
N PRO A 67 -2.17 -27.13 -2.05
CA PRO A 67 -2.24 -26.19 -0.94
C PRO A 67 -0.84 -25.91 -0.38
N ALA A 68 -0.55 -24.63 -0.09
CA ALA A 68 0.67 -24.28 0.60
C ALA A 68 0.74 -24.98 1.98
N PRO A 69 1.92 -25.43 2.43
CA PRO A 69 2.10 -25.90 3.79
C PRO A 69 1.62 -24.83 4.78
N TYR A 70 0.90 -25.25 5.82
CA TYR A 70 0.36 -24.33 6.81
C TYR A 70 0.56 -24.89 8.22
N GLN A 71 0.53 -23.99 9.21
CA GLN A 71 0.48 -24.33 10.62
C GLN A 71 -0.90 -23.91 11.15
N PRO A 72 -1.74 -24.85 11.64
CA PRO A 72 -3.05 -24.50 12.18
C PRO A 72 -2.95 -23.60 13.40
N LEU A 73 -3.97 -22.77 13.65
CA LEU A 73 -4.00 -21.90 14.82
C LEU A 73 -4.00 -22.69 16.14
N THR A 74 -4.74 -23.81 16.15
CA THR A 74 -4.76 -24.75 17.28
C THR A 74 -3.64 -25.77 17.08
N PRO A 75 -2.74 -25.94 18.07
CA PRO A 75 -1.67 -26.93 17.97
C PRO A 75 -2.24 -28.34 17.77
N PRO A 76 -1.73 -29.12 16.80
CA PRO A 76 -2.04 -30.54 16.71
C PRO A 76 -1.50 -31.30 17.93
N VAL A 77 -2.13 -32.42 18.25
CA VAL A 77 -1.68 -33.32 19.33
C VAL A 77 -0.22 -33.70 19.12
N GLY A 78 0.61 -33.52 20.15
CA GLY A 78 2.04 -33.82 20.12
C GLY A 78 2.93 -32.69 19.59
N GLN A 79 2.37 -31.56 19.15
CA GLN A 79 3.12 -30.38 18.72
C GLN A 79 3.03 -29.20 19.71
N GLU A 80 2.42 -29.39 20.87
CA GLU A 80 2.14 -28.33 21.84
C GLU A 80 3.43 -27.59 22.26
N LYS A 81 4.53 -28.34 22.46
CA LYS A 81 5.83 -27.77 22.78
C LYS A 81 6.35 -26.86 21.68
N PHE A 82 6.29 -27.29 20.42
CA PHE A 82 6.75 -26.49 19.28
C PHE A 82 6.00 -25.15 19.21
N TYR A 83 4.67 -25.17 19.36
CA TYR A 83 3.86 -23.96 19.36
C TYR A 83 4.15 -23.06 20.58
N ALA A 84 4.42 -23.65 21.74
CA ALA A 84 4.84 -22.91 22.93
C ALA A 84 6.20 -22.22 22.71
N ASP A 85 7.16 -22.91 22.10
CA ASP A 85 8.49 -22.38 21.78
C ASP A 85 8.38 -21.23 20.74
N CYS A 86 7.57 -21.39 19.68
CA CYS A 86 7.30 -20.32 18.73
C CYS A 86 6.67 -19.09 19.39
N ARG A 87 5.72 -19.30 20.32
CA ARG A 87 5.12 -18.20 21.07
C ARG A 87 6.14 -17.50 21.94
N ALA A 88 6.94 -18.26 22.70
CA ALA A 88 7.98 -17.72 23.56
C ALA A 88 9.00 -16.87 22.76
N GLU A 89 9.39 -17.35 21.58
CA GLU A 89 10.29 -16.62 20.68
C GLU A 89 9.67 -15.32 20.16
N GLY A 90 8.41 -15.35 19.71
CA GLY A 90 7.70 -14.13 19.28
C GLY A 90 7.59 -13.10 20.40
N GLU A 91 7.32 -13.54 21.62
CA GLU A 91 7.31 -12.66 22.79
C GLU A 91 8.70 -12.11 23.13
N ARG A 92 9.77 -12.90 22.96
CA ARG A 92 11.15 -12.44 23.12
C ARG A 92 11.48 -11.34 22.12
N LEU A 93 11.15 -11.52 20.84
CA LEU A 93 11.36 -10.52 19.79
C LEU A 93 10.59 -9.22 20.06
N LEU A 94 9.35 -9.30 20.58
CA LEU A 94 8.58 -8.14 21.01
C LEU A 94 9.30 -7.39 22.15
N ARG A 95 9.69 -8.09 23.22
CA ARG A 95 10.40 -7.48 24.36
C ARG A 95 11.74 -6.84 23.94
N GLU A 96 12.40 -7.40 22.94
CA GLU A 96 13.66 -6.86 22.38
C GLU A 96 13.45 -5.70 21.40
N GLY A 97 12.21 -5.28 21.13
CA GLY A 97 11.92 -4.18 20.21
C GLY A 97 12.20 -4.51 18.74
N LYS A 98 12.21 -5.80 18.38
CA LYS A 98 12.53 -6.29 17.02
C LYS A 98 11.30 -6.44 16.12
N VAL A 99 10.15 -5.93 16.57
CA VAL A 99 8.87 -6.07 15.87
C VAL A 99 8.29 -4.68 15.58
N ALA A 100 7.88 -4.47 14.34
CA ALA A 100 7.15 -3.30 13.88
C ALA A 100 5.82 -3.72 13.24
N ALA A 101 4.83 -2.83 13.29
CA ALA A 101 3.59 -2.96 12.55
C ALA A 101 3.68 -2.16 11.25
N PHE A 102 3.17 -2.72 10.15
CA PHE A 102 3.08 -2.04 8.87
C PHE A 102 1.66 -2.18 8.32
N THR A 103 1.01 -1.06 8.04
CA THR A 103 -0.36 -1.02 7.50
C THR A 103 -0.37 -0.35 6.14
N VAL A 104 -0.90 -1.06 5.13
CA VAL A 104 -1.17 -0.50 3.81
C VAL A 104 -2.54 0.18 3.83
N ALA A 105 -2.55 1.51 3.92
CA ALA A 105 -3.73 2.37 4.06
C ALA A 105 -3.93 3.34 2.89
N GLY A 106 -3.36 3.07 1.72
CA GLY A 106 -3.46 3.96 0.54
C GLY A 106 -4.84 4.03 -0.13
N GLY A 107 -5.80 3.22 0.30
CA GLY A 107 -7.15 3.19 -0.27
C GLY A 107 -8.08 4.22 0.36
N GLN A 108 -8.93 4.82 -0.48
CA GLN A 108 -10.09 5.59 -0.03
C GLN A 108 -11.27 4.66 0.32
N GLY A 109 -12.13 5.12 1.23
CA GLY A 109 -13.30 4.40 1.72
C GLY A 109 -14.49 4.34 0.75
N THR A 110 -14.33 4.73 -0.52
CA THR A 110 -15.44 4.99 -1.45
C THR A 110 -16.39 3.80 -1.65
N ARG A 111 -15.87 2.56 -1.68
CA ARG A 111 -16.72 1.34 -1.75
C ARG A 111 -17.57 1.08 -0.51
N LEU A 112 -17.23 1.71 0.62
CA LEU A 112 -18.04 1.69 1.85
C LEU A 112 -19.07 2.82 1.89
N GLY A 113 -19.17 3.65 0.83
CA GLY A 113 -19.95 4.88 0.85
C GLY A 113 -19.37 5.92 1.80
N TYR A 114 -18.06 5.84 2.10
CA TYR A 114 -17.36 6.75 3.00
C TYR A 114 -16.39 7.62 2.21
N ASP A 115 -16.50 8.93 2.41
CA ASP A 115 -15.63 9.93 1.79
C ASP A 115 -14.49 10.27 2.76
N GLY A 116 -13.33 9.66 2.54
CA GLY A 116 -12.14 9.81 3.37
C GLY A 116 -11.27 8.55 3.42
N PRO A 117 -10.15 8.59 4.17
CA PRO A 117 -9.26 7.43 4.31
C PRO A 117 -10.00 6.27 4.99
N LYS A 118 -9.88 5.05 4.45
CA LYS A 118 -10.62 3.90 4.99
C LYS A 118 -10.35 3.68 6.49
N GLY A 119 -9.13 3.98 6.95
CA GLY A 119 -8.76 3.81 8.35
C GLY A 119 -9.53 4.69 9.34
N THR A 120 -10.12 5.81 8.89
CA THR A 120 -10.93 6.70 9.74
C THR A 120 -12.39 6.24 9.84
N TYR A 121 -12.79 5.25 9.05
CA TYR A 121 -14.15 4.69 9.05
C TYR A 121 -14.48 4.08 10.41
N LYS A 122 -15.57 4.54 11.02
CA LYS A 122 -16.08 4.07 12.31
C LYS A 122 -16.88 2.79 12.12
N PHE A 123 -16.36 1.68 12.62
CA PHE A 123 -16.94 0.36 12.37
C PHE A 123 -17.53 -0.32 13.62
N THR A 124 -17.14 0.12 14.82
CA THR A 124 -17.70 -0.43 16.05
C THR A 124 -19.01 0.29 16.39
N ILE A 125 -20.11 -0.44 16.54
CA ILE A 125 -21.45 0.14 16.76
C ILE A 125 -21.54 0.90 18.08
N LEU A 126 -21.06 0.30 19.18
CA LEU A 126 -21.25 0.86 20.52
C LEU A 126 -20.19 1.90 20.88
N GLN A 127 -18.93 1.64 20.54
CA GLN A 127 -17.79 2.48 20.94
C GLN A 127 -17.43 3.53 19.89
N ASN A 128 -18.04 3.46 18.70
CA ASN A 128 -17.81 4.38 17.58
C ASN A 128 -16.33 4.60 17.20
N LYS A 129 -15.49 3.57 17.39
CA LYS A 129 -14.07 3.57 17.07
C LYS A 129 -13.83 3.43 15.58
N SER A 130 -12.84 4.17 15.09
CA SER A 130 -12.30 3.98 13.75
C SER A 130 -11.43 2.72 13.67
N LEU A 131 -11.16 2.24 12.45
CA LEU A 131 -10.18 1.16 12.22
C LEU A 131 -8.80 1.54 12.78
N PHE A 132 -8.34 2.78 12.53
CA PHE A 132 -7.07 3.26 13.06
C PHE A 132 -7.03 3.27 14.59
N GLN A 133 -8.10 3.74 15.25
CA GLN A 133 -8.16 3.71 16.71
C GLN A 133 -8.10 2.28 17.24
N TYR A 134 -8.83 1.35 16.62
CA TYR A 134 -8.82 -0.06 17.03
C TYR A 134 -7.42 -0.68 16.94
N PHE A 135 -6.70 -0.43 15.84
CA PHE A 135 -5.33 -0.90 15.67
C PHE A 135 -4.36 -0.22 16.66
N ALA A 136 -4.47 1.09 16.86
CA ALA A 136 -3.65 1.84 17.81
C ALA A 136 -3.82 1.32 19.24
N GLU A 137 -5.06 1.08 19.68
CA GLU A 137 -5.34 0.54 21.02
C GLU A 137 -4.82 -0.89 21.18
N THR A 138 -4.95 -1.71 20.13
CA THR A 138 -4.39 -3.07 20.10
C THR A 138 -2.89 -3.01 20.28
N LEU A 139 -2.17 -2.25 19.45
CA LEU A 139 -0.72 -2.07 19.56
C LEU A 139 -0.31 -1.53 20.93
N ARG A 140 -1.05 -0.55 21.48
CA ARG A 140 -0.82 -0.02 22.83
C ARG A 140 -0.95 -1.09 23.91
N SER A 141 -1.90 -2.02 23.77
CA SER A 141 -2.05 -3.16 24.68
C SER A 141 -0.82 -4.08 24.63
N TRP A 142 -0.32 -4.41 23.43
CA TRP A 142 0.91 -5.19 23.25
C TRP A 142 2.13 -4.48 23.83
N GLN A 143 2.31 -3.20 23.54
CA GLN A 143 3.40 -2.39 24.10
C GLN A 143 3.41 -2.40 25.63
N ARG A 144 2.23 -2.28 26.27
CA ARG A 144 2.10 -2.37 27.73
C ARG A 144 2.43 -3.76 28.26
N LYS A 145 1.90 -4.80 27.62
CA LYS A 145 2.11 -6.20 28.03
C LYS A 145 3.59 -6.61 27.97
N TYR A 146 4.30 -6.19 26.94
CA TYR A 146 5.70 -6.58 26.70
C TYR A 146 6.70 -5.49 27.08
N GLN A 147 6.24 -4.37 27.65
CA GLN A 147 7.06 -3.24 28.09
C GLN A 147 8.05 -2.77 27.01
N THR A 148 7.53 -2.59 25.80
CA THR A 148 8.31 -2.29 24.59
C THR A 148 7.60 -1.24 23.74
N THR A 149 8.31 -0.68 22.76
CA THR A 149 7.74 0.19 21.73
C THR A 149 7.63 -0.59 20.43
N ILE A 150 6.46 -0.57 19.81
CA ILE A 150 6.20 -1.16 18.50
C ILE A 150 6.01 0.00 17.52
N CYS A 151 7.01 0.23 16.66
CA CYS A 151 6.90 1.21 15.60
C CYS A 151 5.75 0.84 14.66
N TRP A 152 4.84 1.78 14.41
CA TRP A 152 3.74 1.57 13.46
C TRP A 152 3.93 2.46 12.23
N TYR A 153 4.20 1.80 11.11
CA TYR A 153 4.31 2.43 9.80
C TYR A 153 2.96 2.33 9.08
N ILE A 154 2.43 3.47 8.64
CA ILE A 154 1.19 3.55 7.88
C ILE A 154 1.52 4.09 6.49
N MET A 155 1.38 3.24 5.47
CA MET A 155 1.59 3.62 4.08
C MET A 155 0.29 4.17 3.50
N THR A 156 0.27 5.45 3.18
CA THR A 156 -0.84 6.20 2.58
C THR A 156 -0.65 6.35 1.05
N SER A 157 -1.61 6.97 0.38
CA SER A 157 -1.47 7.46 -0.99
C SER A 157 -1.45 8.99 -0.99
N PRO A 158 -0.94 9.64 -2.05
CA PRO A 158 -0.99 11.11 -2.14
C PRO A 158 -2.40 11.67 -1.93
N ALA A 159 -3.42 10.95 -2.39
CA ALA A 159 -4.83 11.36 -2.31
C ALA A 159 -5.45 11.27 -0.91
N ASN A 160 -4.83 10.58 0.06
CA ASN A 160 -5.40 10.41 1.40
C ASN A 160 -4.40 10.66 2.54
N ASN A 161 -3.17 11.06 2.20
CA ASN A 161 -2.10 11.23 3.16
C ASN A 161 -2.42 12.33 4.17
N GLN A 162 -2.83 13.52 3.70
CA GLN A 162 -3.08 14.66 4.57
C GLN A 162 -4.22 14.37 5.57
N ASP A 163 -5.38 13.94 5.07
CA ASP A 163 -6.51 13.55 5.93
C ASP A 163 -6.15 12.46 6.94
N THR A 164 -5.28 11.52 6.55
CA THR A 164 -4.78 10.50 7.47
C THR A 164 -3.92 11.13 8.56
N VAL A 165 -2.96 11.98 8.21
CA VAL A 165 -2.11 12.68 9.19
C VAL A 165 -2.96 13.51 10.15
N ASP A 166 -3.89 14.29 9.62
CA ASP A 166 -4.77 15.15 10.41
C ASP A 166 -5.65 14.35 11.37
N PHE A 167 -6.10 13.14 10.97
CA PHE A 167 -6.86 12.26 11.86
C PHE A 167 -6.06 11.77 13.08
N PHE A 168 -4.73 11.68 12.97
CA PHE A 168 -3.86 11.19 14.05
C PHE A 168 -3.35 12.30 14.99
N GLN A 169 -3.52 13.58 14.63
CA GLN A 169 -3.14 14.74 15.43
C GLN A 169 -4.23 15.12 16.45
#